data_AF-A0A497QYT9-F1
#
_entry.id   AF-A0A497QYT9-F1
#
_cell.length_a   1.000
_cell.length_b   1.000
_cell.length_c   1.000
_cell.angle_alpha   90.00
_cell.angle_beta   90.00
_cell.angle_gamma   90.00
#
_symmetry.space_group_name_H-M   'P 1'
#
loop_
_entity.id
_entity.type
_entity.pdbx_description
1 polymer ?
#
loop_
_entity_poly.entity_id
_entity_poly.type
_entity_poly.pdbx_seq_one_letter_code
_entity_poly.pdbx_strand_id
1 'polypeptide(L)'
;KGINEIRPGNFVFYDVMQLRLGSCTEEQIAMAVACPVVGKYPERNELVIYGGAVHLSKEYVSGFFGNEINYGLIAFPKEKGWGKIEQNVYLAKLSQEHGIISAPKDFIEKIHVGDILFVLPIHSCLTGNLHQHYFTLDSKEITTIKRNKRNQV
;
A
#
# COMPACT_ATOMS: atom_id res chain seq x y z
N LYS A 1 -32.04 -0.97 27.47
CA LYS A 1 -30.79 -1.77 27.39
C LYS A 1 -30.06 -1.35 26.13
N GLY A 2 -28.81 -0.90 26.24
CA GLY A 2 -28.01 -0.38 25.13
C GLY A 2 -26.60 -0.99 25.12
N ILE A 3 -25.75 -0.53 24.20
CA ILE A 3 -24.36 -0.97 24.09
C ILE A 3 -23.48 -0.15 25.05
N ASN A 4 -22.64 -0.83 25.82
CA ASN A 4 -21.71 -0.20 26.77
C ASN A 4 -20.31 0.03 26.18
N GLU A 5 -19.94 -0.66 25.10
CA GLU A 5 -18.58 -0.61 24.55
C GLU A 5 -18.53 -0.99 23.06
N ILE A 6 -17.65 -0.33 22.30
CA ILE A 6 -17.26 -0.69 20.93
C ILE A 6 -15.72 -0.60 20.83
N ARG A 7 -15.07 -1.57 20.18
CA ARG A 7 -13.59 -1.69 20.09
C ARG A 7 -13.07 -1.74 18.64
N PRO A 8 -13.31 -0.72 17.80
CA PRO A 8 -12.68 -0.67 16.48
C PRO A 8 -11.19 -0.30 16.64
N GLY A 9 -10.36 -0.73 15.69
CA GLY A 9 -8.92 -0.41 15.72
C GLY A 9 -8.37 0.06 14.37
N ASN A 10 -8.75 -0.61 13.28
CA ASN A 10 -8.22 -0.34 11.95
C ASN A 10 -8.51 1.09 11.43
N PHE A 11 -9.59 1.74 11.91
CA PHE A 11 -10.03 3.08 11.47
C PHE A 11 -8.99 4.20 11.61
N VAL A 12 -7.93 3.99 12.42
CA VAL A 12 -6.82 4.94 12.53
C VAL A 12 -6.03 5.02 11.21
N PHE A 13 -5.96 3.93 10.45
CA PHE A 13 -5.30 3.88 9.16
C PHE A 13 -6.25 3.66 7.99
N TYR A 14 -7.33 2.91 8.21
CA TYR A 14 -8.07 2.24 7.13
C TYR A 14 -7.13 1.44 6.20
N ASP A 15 -7.67 0.93 5.10
CA ASP A 15 -6.94 0.22 4.05
C ASP A 15 -7.87 -0.06 2.85
N VAL A 16 -7.31 -0.67 1.81
CA VAL A 16 -8.06 -1.04 0.60
C VAL A 16 -9.19 -2.03 0.91
N MET A 17 -9.02 -2.92 1.90
CA MET A 17 -10.10 -3.83 2.32
C MET A 17 -11.28 -3.07 2.93
N GLN A 18 -11.03 -2.08 3.78
CA GLN A 18 -12.10 -1.21 4.31
C GLN A 18 -12.75 -0.34 3.23
N LEU A 19 -11.97 0.15 2.27
CA LEU A 19 -12.52 0.86 1.11
C LEU A 19 -13.48 -0.04 0.32
N ARG A 20 -13.10 -1.29 0.07
CA ARG A 20 -13.95 -2.30 -0.60
C ARG A 20 -15.24 -2.57 0.15
N LEU A 21 -15.19 -2.58 1.49
CA LEU A 21 -16.36 -2.79 2.34
C LEU A 21 -17.28 -1.56 2.43
N GLY A 22 -16.85 -0.40 1.92
CA GLY A 22 -17.56 0.86 2.04
C GLY A 22 -17.44 1.51 3.42
N SER A 23 -16.46 1.09 4.23
CA SER A 23 -16.23 1.63 5.57
C SER A 23 -15.47 2.96 5.57
N CYS A 24 -14.81 3.30 4.46
CA CYS A 24 -14.06 4.55 4.29
C CYS A 24 -14.03 5.00 2.82
N THR A 25 -13.57 6.23 2.58
CA THR A 25 -13.20 6.75 1.25
C THR A 25 -11.70 6.55 0.98
N GLU A 26 -11.26 6.74 -0.26
CA GLU A 26 -9.84 6.61 -0.61
C GLU A 26 -8.95 7.63 0.14
N GLU A 27 -9.46 8.83 0.39
CA GLU A 27 -8.75 9.90 1.10
C GLU A 27 -8.60 9.63 2.60
N GLN A 28 -9.39 8.71 3.15
CA GLN A 28 -9.31 8.32 4.56
C GLN A 28 -8.26 7.24 4.82
N ILE A 29 -7.74 6.59 3.77
CA ILE A 29 -6.61 5.67 3.92
C ILE A 29 -5.39 6.51 4.27
N ALA A 30 -4.84 6.28 5.47
CA ALA A 30 -3.75 7.05 6.07
C ALA A 30 -2.41 6.29 6.13
N MET A 31 -2.34 5.11 5.52
CA MET A 31 -1.10 4.33 5.36
C MET A 31 -0.85 4.00 3.89
N ALA A 32 0.39 4.19 3.46
CA ALA A 32 0.89 3.70 2.18
C ALA A 32 2.37 3.31 2.33
N VAL A 33 2.84 2.40 1.47
CA VAL A 33 4.25 2.02 1.40
C VAL A 33 4.88 2.74 0.21
N ALA A 34 5.95 3.50 0.47
CA ALA A 34 6.74 4.13 -0.57
C ALA A 34 7.64 3.09 -1.23
N CYS A 35 7.42 2.84 -2.52
CA CYS A 35 8.07 1.78 -3.27
C CYS A 35 8.82 2.37 -4.48
N PRO A 36 10.17 2.33 -4.48
CA PRO A 36 10.96 2.74 -5.63
C PRO A 36 10.69 1.85 -6.85
N VAL A 37 10.55 2.48 -8.02
CA VAL A 37 10.50 1.80 -9.31
C VAL A 37 11.91 1.35 -9.69
N VAL A 38 12.10 0.06 -9.90
CA VAL A 38 13.40 -0.54 -10.23
C VAL A 38 13.47 -1.14 -11.65
N GLY A 39 12.34 -1.22 -12.34
CA GLY A 39 12.29 -1.71 -13.72
C GLY A 39 11.01 -1.31 -14.43
N LYS A 40 11.09 -1.21 -15.77
CA LYS A 40 9.97 -0.89 -16.65
C LYS A 40 9.95 -1.87 -17.82
N TYR A 41 8.76 -2.40 -18.13
CA TYR A 41 8.53 -3.34 -19.23
C TYR A 41 7.24 -2.96 -19.97
N PRO A 42 7.24 -1.85 -20.76
CA PRO A 42 6.04 -1.38 -21.46
C PRO A 42 5.43 -2.42 -22.41
N GLU A 43 6.25 -3.29 -22.99
CA GLU A 43 5.82 -4.40 -23.86
C GLU A 43 5.04 -5.49 -23.12
N ARG A 44 5.14 -5.53 -21.79
CA ARG A 44 4.42 -6.46 -20.90
C ARG A 44 3.33 -5.78 -20.08
N ASN A 45 3.14 -4.47 -20.23
CA ASN A 45 2.28 -3.67 -19.34
C ASN A 45 2.67 -3.83 -17.85
N GLU A 46 3.97 -3.93 -17.56
CA GLU A 46 4.47 -4.18 -16.19
C GLU A 46 5.51 -3.12 -15.74
N LEU A 47 5.42 -2.71 -14.47
CA LEU A 47 6.49 -2.04 -13.72
C LEU A 47 6.98 -2.97 -12.61
N VAL A 48 8.27 -2.87 -12.29
CA VAL A 48 8.85 -3.57 -11.14
C VAL A 48 9.17 -2.55 -10.07
N ILE A 49 8.72 -2.81 -8.85
CA ILE A 49 9.00 -1.98 -7.68
C ILE A 49 9.80 -2.76 -6.64
N TYR A 50 10.65 -2.07 -5.89
CA TYR A 50 11.15 -2.55 -4.61
C TYR A 50 10.05 -2.33 -3.57
N GLY A 51 9.37 -3.42 -3.20
CA GLY A 51 8.06 -3.39 -2.55
C GLY A 51 7.39 -4.76 -2.61
N GLY A 52 8.06 -5.75 -2.02
CA GLY A 52 7.61 -7.14 -2.02
C GLY A 52 6.75 -7.55 -0.83
N ALA A 53 6.53 -8.86 -0.69
CA ALA A 53 5.76 -9.47 0.39
C ALA A 53 6.25 -9.13 1.80
N VAL A 54 7.56 -8.90 1.97
CA VAL A 54 8.12 -8.50 3.28
C VAL A 54 7.81 -7.05 3.64
N HIS A 55 7.34 -6.24 2.68
CA HIS A 55 6.96 -4.85 2.90
C HIS A 55 5.44 -4.67 2.97
N LEU A 56 4.69 -5.44 2.17
CA LEU A 56 3.24 -5.25 1.96
C LEU A 56 2.37 -6.37 2.53
N SER A 57 2.96 -7.47 2.99
CA SER A 57 2.31 -8.78 3.21
C SER A 57 1.92 -9.46 1.88
N LYS A 58 1.21 -10.59 1.95
CA LYS A 58 0.63 -11.28 0.78
C LYS A 58 -0.90 -11.27 0.79
N GLU A 59 -1.49 -10.40 1.60
CA GLU A 59 -2.94 -10.20 1.60
C GLU A 59 -3.38 -9.63 0.25
N TYR A 60 -4.51 -10.11 -0.27
CA TYR A 60 -5.00 -9.70 -1.58
C TYR A 60 -6.51 -9.55 -1.60
N VAL A 61 -7.00 -8.77 -2.55
CA VAL A 61 -8.42 -8.69 -2.89
C VAL A 61 -8.60 -8.88 -4.39
N SER A 62 -9.84 -9.07 -4.81
CA SER A 62 -10.26 -9.02 -6.21
C SER A 62 -11.52 -8.14 -6.33
N GLY A 63 -11.86 -7.76 -7.57
CA GLY A 63 -13.09 -7.02 -7.86
C GLY A 63 -12.93 -5.51 -8.06
N PHE A 64 -11.75 -4.92 -7.83
CA PHE A 64 -11.53 -3.48 -8.08
C PHE A 64 -11.40 -3.16 -9.57
N PHE A 65 -10.72 -4.03 -10.33
CA PHE A 65 -10.47 -3.86 -11.77
C PHE A 65 -10.80 -5.17 -12.50
N GLY A 66 -12.02 -5.67 -12.28
CA GLY A 66 -12.44 -7.01 -12.71
C GLY A 66 -12.06 -8.11 -11.71
N ASN A 67 -11.93 -9.35 -12.18
CA ASN A 67 -11.67 -10.52 -11.33
C ASN A 67 -10.19 -10.72 -10.96
N GLU A 68 -9.32 -9.77 -11.34
CA GLU A 68 -7.89 -9.86 -11.11
C GLU A 68 -7.54 -9.76 -9.62
N ILE A 69 -6.56 -10.56 -9.21
CA ILE A 69 -5.96 -10.49 -7.88
C ILE A 69 -5.08 -9.24 -7.82
N ASN A 70 -5.24 -8.46 -6.74
CA ASN A 70 -4.37 -7.34 -6.44
C ASN A 70 -3.90 -7.35 -4.98
N TYR A 71 -2.62 -7.06 -4.80
CA TYR A 71 -1.91 -7.02 -3.52
C TYR A 71 -1.70 -5.58 -3.01
N GLY A 72 -2.33 -4.61 -3.67
CA GLY A 72 -2.24 -3.19 -3.34
C GLY A 72 -2.68 -2.31 -4.50
N LEU A 73 -3.12 -1.11 -4.18
CA LEU A 73 -3.56 -0.09 -5.15
C LEU A 73 -2.53 1.01 -5.24
N ILE A 74 -2.34 1.57 -6.44
CA ILE A 74 -1.24 2.51 -6.72
C ILE A 74 -1.74 3.94 -6.67
N ALA A 75 -0.96 4.82 -6.08
CA ALA A 75 -1.18 6.26 -6.08
C ALA A 75 0.14 7.01 -6.30
N PHE A 76 0.07 8.17 -6.93
CA PHE A 76 1.23 9.07 -7.04
C PHE A 76 1.50 9.82 -5.73
N PRO A 77 2.76 10.18 -5.46
CA PRO A 77 3.07 11.18 -4.44
C PRO A 77 2.35 12.51 -4.72
N LYS A 78 1.89 13.18 -3.66
CA LYS A 78 1.50 14.60 -3.67
C LYS A 78 2.29 15.36 -2.61
N GLU A 79 2.20 16.70 -2.63
CA GLU A 79 2.90 17.56 -1.66
C GLU A 79 2.71 17.10 -0.20
N LYS A 80 1.50 16.62 0.14
CA LYS A 80 1.17 16.06 1.46
C LYS A 80 0.53 14.68 1.33
N GLY A 81 1.33 13.62 1.15
CA GLY A 81 0.87 12.23 1.15
C GLY A 81 0.72 11.68 -0.27
N TRP A 82 -0.37 10.97 -0.54
CA TRP A 82 -0.66 10.38 -1.85
C TRP A 82 -1.91 10.98 -2.50
N GLY A 83 -1.93 10.90 -3.83
CA GLY A 83 -3.05 11.25 -4.68
C GLY A 83 -4.17 10.21 -4.64
N LYS A 84 -5.04 10.27 -5.65
CA LYS A 84 -6.12 9.29 -5.84
C LYS A 84 -5.57 7.93 -6.26
N ILE A 85 -6.38 6.90 -6.10
CA ILE A 85 -6.07 5.58 -6.61
C ILE A 85 -6.11 5.61 -8.15
N GLU A 86 -5.01 5.20 -8.76
CA GLU A 86 -4.84 5.12 -10.20
C GLU A 86 -5.72 4.02 -10.79
N GLN A 87 -6.52 4.36 -11.79
CA GLN A 87 -7.48 3.45 -12.41
C GLN A 87 -6.78 2.44 -13.30
N ASN A 88 -7.14 1.16 -13.16
CA ASN A 88 -6.52 0.03 -13.87
C ASN A 88 -5.01 -0.11 -13.61
N VAL A 89 -4.51 0.42 -12.49
CA VAL A 89 -3.12 0.30 -12.07
C VAL A 89 -3.08 -0.35 -10.70
N TYR A 90 -2.51 -1.55 -10.61
CA TYR A 90 -2.52 -2.33 -9.38
C TYR A 90 -1.32 -3.26 -9.24
N LEU A 91 -0.99 -3.61 -8.01
CA LEU A 91 0.06 -4.56 -7.70
C LEU A 91 -0.43 -5.98 -7.97
N ALA A 92 -0.05 -6.56 -9.11
CA ALA A 92 -0.56 -7.84 -9.60
C ALA A 92 0.19 -9.05 -9.06
N LYS A 93 1.49 -8.92 -8.75
CA LYS A 93 2.32 -10.03 -8.26
C LYS A 93 3.29 -9.57 -7.19
N LEU A 94 3.63 -10.49 -6.29
CA LEU A 94 4.62 -10.27 -5.23
C LEU A 94 5.64 -11.41 -5.15
N SER A 95 6.91 -11.05 -5.23
CA SER A 95 8.03 -11.84 -4.74
C SER A 95 8.33 -11.45 -3.27
N GLN A 96 9.46 -11.89 -2.72
CA GLN A 96 9.86 -11.50 -1.37
C GLN A 96 10.10 -9.98 -1.25
N GLU A 97 10.96 -9.43 -2.10
CA GLU A 97 11.42 -8.03 -2.03
C GLU A 97 10.85 -7.13 -3.13
N HIS A 98 10.36 -7.74 -4.22
CA HIS A 98 9.85 -7.00 -5.39
C HIS A 98 8.38 -7.26 -5.67
N GLY A 99 7.72 -6.23 -6.18
CA GLY A 99 6.35 -6.27 -6.67
C GLY A 99 6.29 -6.02 -8.18
N ILE A 100 5.26 -6.57 -8.83
CA ILE A 100 4.94 -6.30 -10.24
C ILE A 100 3.63 -5.53 -10.29
N ILE A 101 3.69 -4.28 -10.76
CA ILE A 101 2.49 -3.47 -11.04
C ILE A 101 2.05 -3.76 -12.47
N SER A 102 0.78 -4.12 -12.63
CA SER A 102 0.08 -4.14 -13.92
C SER A 102 -0.44 -2.73 -14.21
N ALA A 103 -0.07 -2.16 -15.36
CA ALA A 103 -0.43 -0.80 -15.71
C ALA A 103 -0.56 -0.60 -17.23
N PRO A 104 -1.46 0.28 -17.70
CA PRO A 104 -1.51 0.69 -19.10
C PRO A 104 -0.18 1.27 -19.60
N LYS A 105 0.12 1.09 -20.88
CA LYS A 105 1.39 1.54 -21.48
C LYS A 105 1.62 3.05 -21.31
N ASP A 106 0.58 3.87 -21.45
CA ASP A 106 0.65 5.32 -21.30
C ASP A 106 0.92 5.74 -19.84
N PHE A 107 0.51 4.94 -18.85
CA PHE A 107 0.93 5.11 -17.46
C PHE A 107 2.42 4.82 -17.32
N ILE A 108 2.88 3.66 -17.83
CA ILE A 108 4.28 3.22 -17.74
C ILE A 108 5.21 4.24 -18.41
N GLU A 109 4.83 4.82 -19.54
CA GLU A 109 5.65 5.81 -20.26
C GLU A 109 5.93 7.07 -19.42
N LYS A 110 5.05 7.44 -18.48
CA LYS A 110 5.21 8.62 -17.60
C LYS A 110 6.16 8.38 -16.41
N ILE A 111 6.43 7.12 -16.08
CA ILE A 111 7.24 6.72 -14.91
C ILE A 111 8.71 6.59 -15.29
N HIS A 112 9.64 6.90 -14.40
CA HIS A 112 11.07 6.63 -14.56
C HIS A 112 11.55 5.63 -13.50
N VAL A 113 12.60 4.87 -13.84
CA VAL A 113 13.31 4.07 -12.83
C VAL A 113 13.93 5.04 -11.82
N GLY A 114 13.72 4.76 -10.53
CA GLY A 114 14.07 5.65 -9.43
C GLY A 114 12.88 6.45 -8.88
N ASP A 115 11.79 6.58 -9.63
CA ASP A 115 10.57 7.22 -9.12
C ASP A 115 10.00 6.45 -7.92
N ILE A 116 9.35 7.16 -7.01
CA ILE A 116 8.62 6.56 -5.90
C ILE A 116 7.14 6.52 -6.23
N LEU A 117 6.56 5.32 -6.16
CA LEU A 117 5.12 5.12 -6.18
C LEU A 117 4.64 4.72 -4.78
N PHE A 118 3.46 5.19 -4.39
CA PHE A 118 2.82 4.75 -3.16
C PHE A 118 1.91 3.56 -3.43
N VAL A 119 2.10 2.49 -2.64
CA VAL A 119 1.21 1.34 -2.64
C VAL A 119 0.33 1.41 -1.40
N LEU A 120 -0.97 1.59 -1.61
CA LEU A 120 -2.00 1.51 -0.57
C LEU A 120 -2.20 0.02 -0.25
N PRO A 121 -1.93 -0.41 0.99
CA PRO A 121 -1.93 -1.82 1.34
C PRO A 121 -3.36 -2.39 1.40
N ILE A 122 -3.47 -3.68 1.13
CA ILE A 122 -4.75 -4.39 1.27
C ILE A 122 -5.24 -4.40 2.71
N HIS A 123 -4.33 -4.63 3.67
CA HIS A 123 -4.68 -4.72 5.08
C HIS A 123 -3.60 -4.07 5.95
N SER A 124 -3.90 -2.90 6.49
CA SER A 124 -2.91 -2.04 7.14
C SER A 124 -2.32 -2.67 8.41
N CYS A 125 -3.06 -3.51 9.12
CA CYS A 125 -2.53 -4.20 10.31
C CYS A 125 -1.42 -5.20 9.95
N LEU A 126 -1.55 -5.91 8.82
CA LEU A 126 -0.55 -6.89 8.38
C LEU A 126 0.67 -6.19 7.82
N THR A 127 0.47 -5.17 6.99
CA THR A 127 1.55 -4.31 6.48
C THR A 127 2.28 -3.64 7.63
N GLY A 128 1.57 -2.98 8.56
CA GLY A 128 2.16 -2.31 9.71
C GLY A 128 2.97 -3.25 10.61
N ASN A 129 2.54 -4.51 10.76
CA ASN A 129 3.29 -5.53 11.49
C ASN A 129 4.65 -5.86 10.85
N LEU A 130 4.85 -5.64 9.55
CA LEU A 130 6.12 -5.90 8.87
C LEU A 130 7.13 -4.78 9.04
N HIS A 131 6.67 -3.59 9.43
CA HIS A 131 7.52 -2.41 9.59
C HIS A 131 7.85 -2.14 11.07
N GLN A 132 9.09 -1.72 11.31
CA GLN A 132 9.55 -1.33 12.66
C GLN A 132 9.23 0.14 12.98
N HIS A 133 9.02 0.94 11.94
CA HIS A 133 8.82 2.38 12.00
C HIS A 133 7.78 2.79 10.96
N TYR A 134 7.05 3.84 11.28
CA TYR A 134 6.31 4.62 10.31
C TYR A 134 6.95 6.00 10.21
N PHE A 135 6.84 6.62 9.05
CA PHE A 135 7.17 8.03 8.86
C PHE A 135 5.89 8.79 8.59
N THR A 136 5.69 9.88 9.31
CA THR A 136 4.68 10.87 8.96
C THR A 136 5.14 11.67 7.74
N LEU A 137 4.24 12.47 7.17
CA LEU A 137 4.52 13.28 5.98
C LEU A 137 5.52 14.41 6.25
N ASP A 138 5.69 14.83 7.50
CA ASP A 138 6.73 15.76 7.97
C ASP A 138 7.99 15.04 8.45
N SER A 139 8.20 13.79 8.01
CA SER A 139 9.39 12.97 8.31
C SER A 139 9.59 12.64 9.79
N LYS A 140 8.56 12.78 10.64
CA LYS A 140 8.61 12.31 12.01
C LYS A 140 8.50 10.79 12.06
N GLU A 141 9.44 10.17 12.74
CA GLU A 141 9.44 8.73 12.96
C GLU A 141 8.48 8.34 14.09
N ILE A 142 7.65 7.33 13.86
CA ILE A 142 6.77 6.70 14.85
C ILE A 142 7.24 5.25 15.01
N THR A 143 7.71 4.89 16.20
CA THR A 143 8.16 3.53 16.50
C THR A 143 7.00 2.57 16.72
N THR A 144 7.09 1.35 16.18
CA THR A 144 6.09 0.30 16.42
C THR A 144 6.42 -0.55 17.65
N ILE A 145 5.41 -1.22 18.21
CA ILE A 145 5.54 -2.07 19.41
C ILE A 145 6.61 -3.18 19.21
N LYS A 146 6.81 -3.66 17.98
CA LYS A 146 7.82 -4.68 17.67
C LYS A 146 9.25 -4.24 18.01
N ARG A 147 9.58 -2.96 17.86
CA ARG A 147 10.90 -2.44 18.23
C ARG A 147 11.06 -2.29 19.73
N ASN A 148 10.02 -1.82 20.43
CA ASN A 148 10.07 -1.65 21.89
C ASN A 148 10.38 -2.96 22.64
N LYS A 149 9.98 -4.11 22.08
CA LYS A 149 10.29 -5.43 22.67
C LYS A 149 11.70 -5.95 22.36
N ARG A 150 12.33 -5.55 21.24
CA ARG A 150 13.68 -6.00 20.87
C ARG A 150 14.80 -5.31 21.66
N ASN A 151 14.55 -4.10 22.16
CA ASN A 151 15.49 -3.36 23.00
C ASN A 151 15.37 -3.71 24.51
N GLN A 152 14.57 -4.73 24.87
CA GLN A 152 14.36 -5.17 26.24
C GLN A 152 14.90 -6.58 26.52
N VAL A 153 15.76 -7.11 25.62
CA VAL A 153 16.42 -8.42 25.76
C VAL A 153 17.93 -8.24 25.69
#